data_AF-W1XVX2-F1
#
_entry.id   AF-W1XVX2-F1
#
_cell.length_a   1.000
_cell.length_b   1.000
_cell.length_c   1.000
_cell.angle_alpha   90.00
_cell.angle_beta   90.00
_cell.angle_gamma   90.00
#
_symmetry.space_group_name_H-M   'P 1'
#
loop_
_entity.id
_entity.type
_entity.pdbx_description
1 polymer ?
#
loop_
_entity_poly.entity_id
_entity_poly.type
_entity_poly.pdbx_seq_one_letter_code
_entity_poly.pdbx_strand_id
1 'polypeptide(L)' 'VLPIENGEIDLAESVADNILLNIPIKVLTAEEEAGQGFVSGNNWQIMTEEEYQAQQAVKKEESSPFAGLQGLFDGDE' A
#
# COMPACT_ATOMS: atom_id res chain seq x y z
N VAL A 1 -6.06 -34.80 8.07
CA VAL A 1 -6.33 -35.78 9.17
C VAL A 1 -4.96 -36.23 9.65
N LEU A 2 -4.65 -36.11 10.94
CA LEU A 2 -3.34 -36.49 11.46
C LEU A 2 -3.27 -38.02 11.61
N PRO A 3 -2.45 -38.73 10.81
CA PRO A 3 -2.33 -40.18 10.94
C PRO A 3 -1.65 -40.54 12.26
N ILE A 4 -2.07 -41.65 12.87
CA ILE A 4 -1.42 -42.22 14.05
C ILE A 4 -0.57 -43.38 13.54
N GLU A 5 0.74 -43.25 13.63
CA GLU A 5 1.70 -44.28 13.24
C GLU A 5 2.38 -44.82 14.50
N ASN A 6 2.38 -46.15 14.68
CA ASN A 6 2.98 -46.82 15.84
C ASN A 6 2.49 -46.34 17.22
N GLY A 7 1.30 -45.72 17.28
CA GLY A 7 0.76 -45.15 18.53
C GLY A 7 1.30 -43.76 18.87
N GLU A 8 2.08 -43.17 17.98
CA GLU A 8 2.61 -41.81 18.07
C GLU A 8 1.94 -40.91 17.03
N ILE A 9 1.93 -39.61 17.31
CA ILE A 9 1.41 -38.59 16.41
C ILE A 9 2.55 -37.62 16.12
N ASP A 10 2.93 -37.50 14.86
CA ASP A 10 3.86 -36.47 14.43
C ASP A 10 3.10 -35.13 14.28
N LEU A 11 3.49 -34.16 15.10
CA LEU A 11 2.90 -32.82 15.12
C LEU A 11 3.76 -31.81 14.37
N ALA A 12 4.96 -32.16 13.91
CA ALA A 12 5.90 -31.22 13.32
C ALA A 12 5.29 -30.52 12.10
N GLU A 13 4.64 -31.27 11.21
CA GLU A 13 3.96 -30.75 10.03
C GLU A 13 2.79 -29.81 10.40
N SER A 14 1.93 -30.24 11.33
CA SER A 14 0.78 -29.43 11.77
C SER A 14 1.19 -28.15 12.50
N VAL A 15 2.28 -28.20 13.26
CA VAL A 15 2.85 -27.02 13.93
C VAL A 15 3.42 -26.07 12.88
N ALA A 16 4.14 -26.58 11.88
CA ALA A 16 4.67 -25.76 10.79
C ALA A 16 3.55 -25.05 10.01
N ASP A 17 2.50 -25.78 9.63
CA ASP A 17 1.33 -25.22 8.95
C ASP A 17 0.63 -24.15 9.79
N ASN A 18 0.43 -24.42 11.09
CA ASN A 18 -0.21 -23.46 11.98
C ASN A 18 0.62 -22.19 12.14
N ILE A 19 1.96 -22.31 12.21
CA ILE A 19 2.86 -21.16 12.23
C ILE A 19 2.69 -20.37 10.94
N LEU A 20 2.78 -21.01 9.77
CA LEU A 20 2.65 -20.36 8.46
C LEU A 20 1.31 -19.61 8.32
N LEU A 21 0.21 -20.22 8.77
CA LEU A 21 -1.12 -19.60 8.74
C LEU A 21 -1.26 -18.37 9.63
N ASN A 22 -0.46 -18.27 10.69
CA ASN A 22 -0.51 -17.16 11.65
C ASN A 22 0.54 -16.08 11.37
N ILE A 23 1.37 -16.21 10.33
CA ILE A 23 2.31 -15.15 9.97
C ILE A 23 1.52 -13.94 9.42
N PRO A 24 1.68 -12.74 9.99
CA PRO A 24 1.05 -11.54 9.46
C PRO A 24 1.61 -11.23 8.06
N ILE A 25 0.70 -11.05 7.09
CA ILE A 25 1.04 -10.73 5.69
C ILE A 25 1.69 -9.34 5.58
N LYS A 26 1.35 -8.43 6.50
CA LYS A 26 1.82 -7.06 6.53
C LYS A 26 2.21 -6.70 7.96
N VAL A 27 3.46 -6.32 8.16
CA VAL A 27 3.97 -5.76 9.41
C VAL A 27 4.28 -4.31 9.12
N LEU A 28 3.53 -3.40 9.74
CA LEU A 28 3.73 -1.96 9.58
C LEU A 28 4.30 -1.37 10.85
N THR A 29 5.16 -0.37 10.69
CA THR A 29 5.46 0.54 11.80
C THR A 29 4.25 1.47 12.04
N ALA A 30 4.22 2.12 13.21
CA ALA A 30 3.13 3.05 13.54
C ALA A 30 3.02 4.20 12.53
N GLU A 31 4.16 4.63 11.98
CA GLU A 31 4.24 5.67 10.95
C GLU A 31 3.67 5.17 9.62
N GLU A 32 4.01 3.95 9.20
CA GLU A 32 3.44 3.33 7.99
C GLU A 32 1.93 3.07 8.10
N GLU A 33 1.43 2.71 9.28
CA GLU A 33 0.00 2.55 9.55
C GLU A 33 -0.75 3.90 9.51
N ALA A 34 -0.10 4.98 9.96
CA ALA A 34 -0.61 6.34 9.85
C ALA A 34 -0.52 6.94 8.43
N GLY A 35 -0.03 6.16 7.45
CA GLY A 35 0.18 6.60 6.06
C GLY A 35 1.44 7.46 5.86
N GLN A 36 2.26 7.61 6.88
CA GLN A 36 3.53 8.36 6.86
C GLN A 36 4.69 7.38 6.77
N GLY A 37 4.94 6.81 5.59
CA GLY A 37 6.00 5.79 5.51
C GLY A 37 6.36 5.29 4.13
N PHE A 38 6.01 6.02 3.07
CA PHE A 38 6.46 5.58 1.76
C PHE A 38 7.94 5.89 1.57
N VAL A 39 8.72 4.82 1.38
CA VAL A 39 10.14 4.96 1.09
C VAL A 39 10.34 5.71 -0.24
N SER A 40 11.32 6.61 -0.23
CA SER A 40 11.72 7.40 -1.39
C SER A 40 13.24 7.36 -1.54
N GLY A 41 13.73 7.20 -2.76
CA GLY A 41 15.13 7.34 -3.14
C GLY A 41 15.35 8.59 -4.00
N ASN A 42 16.59 8.78 -4.47
CA ASN A 42 16.98 9.97 -5.25
C ASN A 42 16.15 10.20 -6.53
N ASN A 43 15.60 9.14 -7.12
CA ASN A 43 14.87 9.21 -8.39
C ASN A 43 13.55 8.42 -8.38
N TRP A 44 13.08 7.97 -7.21
CA TRP A 44 11.84 7.21 -7.10
C TRP A 44 11.21 7.47 -5.75
N GLN A 45 9.88 7.39 -5.70
CA GLN A 45 9.10 7.50 -4.48
C GLN A 45 7.98 6.49 -4.58
N ILE A 46 7.78 5.70 -3.53
CA ILE A 46 6.56 4.89 -3.42
C ILE A 46 5.42 5.84 -3.10
N MET A 47 4.30 5.61 -3.75
CA MET A 47 3.03 6.27 -3.47
C MET A 47 1.94 5.23 -3.64
N THR A 48 0.81 5.46 -2.99
CA THR A 48 -0.39 4.66 -3.23
C THR A 48 -0.89 4.88 -4.66
N GLU A 49 -1.65 3.91 -5.17
CA GLU A 49 -2.31 4.04 -6.47
C GLU A 49 -3.23 5.27 -6.51
N GLU A 50 -3.93 5.54 -5.40
CA GLU A 50 -4.83 6.68 -5.28
C GLU A 50 -4.09 8.02 -5.41
N GLU A 51 -2.94 8.17 -4.74
CA GLU A 51 -2.07 9.35 -4.87
C GLU A 51 -1.52 9.52 -6.29
N TYR A 52 -1.16 8.41 -6.95
CA TYR A 52 -0.71 8.45 -8.34
C TYR A 52 -1.81 8.97 -9.27
N GLN A 53 -3.03 8.44 -9.16
CA GLN A 53 -4.15 8.87 -9.99
C GLN A 53 -4.51 10.35 -9.75
N ALA A 54 -4.48 10.80 -8.50
CA ALA A 54 -4.70 12.21 -8.16
C ALA A 54 -3.65 13.13 -8.81
N GLN A 55 -2.35 12.79 -8.74
CA GLN A 55 -1.30 13.58 -9.40
C GLN A 55 -1.43 13.60 -10.93
N GLN A 56 -1.85 12.48 -11.52
CA GLN A 56 -2.07 12.40 -12.97
C GLN A 56 -3.25 13.28 -13.42
N ALA A 57 -4.31 13.35 -12.62
CA ALA A 57 -5.44 14.25 -12.87
C ALA A 57 -5.00 15.73 -12.81
N VAL A 58 -4.24 16.12 -11.79
CA VAL A 58 -3.70 17.48 -11.66
C VAL A 58 -2.79 17.84 -12.84
N LYS A 59 -1.84 16.96 -13.21
CA LYS A 59 -0.98 17.19 -14.39
C LYS A 59 -1.76 17.33 -15.69
N LYS A 60 -2.88 16.62 -15.82
CA LYS A 60 -3.77 16.72 -16.98
C LYS A 60 -4.54 18.04 -17.00
N GLU A 61 -4.93 18.55 -15.83
CA GLU A 61 -5.54 19.87 -15.69
C GLU A 61 -4.52 20.98 -15.99
N GLU A 62 -3.29 20.89 -15.48
CA GLU A 62 -2.22 21.87 -15.75
C GLU A 62 -1.77 21.90 -17.22
N SER A 63 -1.77 20.75 -17.90
CA SER A 63 -1.42 20.64 -19.32
C SER A 63 -2.61 20.89 -20.27
N SER A 64 -3.80 21.14 -19.71
CA SER A 64 -4.98 21.46 -20.50
C SER A 64 -4.81 22.83 -21.19
N PRO A 65 -5.25 22.99 -22.45
CA PRO A 65 -5.25 24.29 -23.13
C PRO A 65 -6.13 25.34 -22.43
N PHE A 66 -6.96 24.93 -21.47
CA PHE A 66 -7.79 25.79 -20.64
C PHE A 66 -7.14 26.12 -19.28
N ALA A 67 -5.93 25.64 -18.99
CA ALA A 67 -5.22 25.94 -17.74
C ALA A 67 -4.99 27.45 -17.54
N GLY A 68 -4.82 28.20 -18.64
CA GLY A 68 -4.73 29.67 -18.60
C GLY A 68 -6.05 30.39 -18.25
N LEU A 69 -7.17 29.66 -18.15
CA LEU A 69 -8.46 30.17 -17.68
C LEU A 69 -8.68 29.90 -16.18
N GLN A 70 -7.80 29.13 -15.54
CA GLN A 70 -7.82 28.90 -14.10
C GLN A 70 -7.48 30.25 -13.41
N GLY A 71 -8.42 30.81 -12.67
CA GLY A 71 -8.29 32.11 -12.01
C GLY A 71 -8.92 33.30 -12.74
N LEU A 72 -9.64 33.08 -13.85
CA LEU A 72 -10.45 34.13 -14.50
C LEU A 72 -11.58 34.68 -13.61
N PHE A 73 -11.95 33.96 -12.55
CA PHE A 73 -12.99 34.35 -11.60
C PHE A 73 -12.45 34.78 -10.23
N ASP A 74 -11.12 34.80 -10.05
CA ASP A 74 -10.50 35.20 -8.77
C ASP A 74 -10.32 36.73 -8.65
N GLY A 75 -10.90 37.48 -9.58
CA GLY A 75 -10.87 38.94 -9.62
C GLY A 75 -12.27 39.51 -9.88
N ASP A 76 -13.10 39.50 -8.85
CA ASP A 76 -14.26 40.40 -8.67
C ASP A 76 -14.57 40.50 -7.16
N GLU A 77 -13.61 41.05 -6.39
CA GLU A 77 -13.85 41.80 -5.14
C GLU A 77 -12.97 43.05 -5.11
#